data_AF-A0AAV0JE42-F1
#
_entry.id   AF-A0AAV0JE42-F1
#
_cell.length_a   1.000
_cell.length_b   1.000
_cell.length_c   1.000
_cell.angle_alpha   90.00
_cell.angle_beta   90.00
_cell.angle_gamma   90.00
#
_symmetry.space_group_name_H-M   'P 1'
#
loop_
_entity.id
_entity.type
_entity.pdbx_description
1 polymer ?
#
loop_
_entity_poly.entity_id
_entity_poly.type
_entity_poly.pdbx_seq_one_letter_code
_entity_poly.pdbx_strand_id
1 'polypeptide(L)'
;MSHYHAVQRLLSVFESQASGGGQSILDSIKIAVLPIAKVFTMCFLGFLMASKYVNILPASGRKLLNGLGQAVTLQKMLEWWFIPVNVVLGSISGSIIGFIVASIVRPPYPFFKFTIVHIGIGNIGNVPLVLIAALCRDASNPFGDSEKCSTDGTAYISFGQWVGAIILYTYVFNMLAPPPEGTFDIEDGNVPIKSPLKDAPSEQLPLLSHENVFKESGASKKEKIMEFLVLLYDKLKLKQILQPPIIASILAMFLGAIPFLKRLIFTSDAPLFFFTDSCIILGEAMIPCILLALGGNLVEGPGSSKLGLRTTAAIIFGRLVLVPPAGLGIVTLADKLGFLPAGDKMFRFVLLLQHTMPTSVLSGAVASLRGCGKDAAAVLFWVHIFAVFSMAGWIVLYLHLLF
;
A
#
# COMPACT_ATOMS: atom_id res chain seq x y z
N MET A 1 31.45 47.08 -34.08
CA MET A 1 32.29 46.71 -32.92
C MET A 1 31.57 45.84 -31.88
N SER A 2 30.29 46.06 -31.58
CA SER A 2 29.53 45.26 -30.57
C SER A 2 29.35 43.76 -30.93
N HIS A 3 29.07 43.44 -32.21
CA HIS A 3 28.90 42.04 -32.64
C HIS A 3 30.18 41.19 -32.58
N TYR A 4 31.35 41.79 -32.80
CA TYR A 4 32.62 41.08 -32.78
C TYR A 4 33.00 40.65 -31.35
N HIS A 5 32.71 41.50 -30.36
CA HIS A 5 32.91 41.18 -28.94
C HIS A 5 31.94 40.12 -28.42
N ALA A 6 30.70 40.06 -28.94
CA ALA A 6 29.75 39.02 -28.58
C ALA A 6 30.17 37.64 -29.10
N VAL A 7 30.70 37.58 -30.33
CA VAL A 7 31.20 36.34 -30.94
C VAL A 7 32.49 35.88 -30.27
N GLN A 8 33.41 36.79 -29.93
CA GLN A 8 34.62 36.43 -29.16
C GLN A 8 34.30 35.95 -27.74
N ARG A 9 33.29 36.53 -27.07
CA ARG A 9 32.83 36.02 -25.77
C ARG A 9 32.23 34.62 -25.89
N LEU A 10 31.38 34.37 -26.90
CA LEU A 10 30.84 33.04 -27.17
C LEU A 10 31.94 32.02 -27.45
N LEU A 11 32.92 32.36 -28.30
CA LEU A 11 34.05 31.49 -28.60
C LEU A 11 34.93 31.22 -27.36
N SER A 12 35.17 32.23 -26.51
CA SER A 12 35.92 32.05 -25.26
C SER A 12 35.18 31.20 -24.22
N VAL A 13 33.85 31.25 -24.19
CA VAL A 13 33.01 30.39 -23.33
C VAL A 13 33.09 28.94 -23.83
N PHE A 14 33.03 28.72 -25.16
CA PHE A 14 33.21 27.39 -25.75
C PHE A 14 34.62 26.82 -25.56
N GLU A 15 35.68 27.64 -25.66
CA GLU A 15 37.06 27.21 -25.37
C GLU A 15 37.28 26.93 -23.87
N SER A 16 36.65 27.71 -22.97
CA SER A 16 36.74 27.44 -21.53
C SER A 16 36.08 26.11 -21.13
N GLN A 17 35.01 25.72 -21.83
CA GLN A 17 34.36 24.41 -21.66
C GLN A 17 35.13 23.25 -22.30
N ALA A 18 36.00 23.53 -23.28
CA ALA A 18 36.86 22.52 -23.93
C ALA A 18 38.15 22.22 -23.15
N SER A 19 38.47 23.01 -22.11
CA SER A 19 39.71 22.89 -21.34
C SER A 19 39.61 22.06 -20.06
N GLY A 20 38.56 21.25 -19.91
CA GLY A 20 38.31 20.42 -18.73
C GLY A 20 38.07 18.95 -19.05
N GLY A 21 39.12 18.22 -19.45
CA GLY A 21 39.16 16.76 -19.49
C GLY A 21 38.37 16.11 -20.62
N GLY A 22 39.00 15.24 -21.41
CA GLY A 22 38.38 14.57 -22.55
C GLY A 22 37.14 13.76 -22.17
N GLN A 23 35.96 14.35 -22.32
CA GLN A 23 34.70 13.62 -22.37
C GLN A 23 34.56 13.06 -23.79
N SER A 24 34.46 11.73 -23.89
CA SER A 24 34.30 11.04 -25.15
C SER A 24 33.04 11.57 -25.86
N ILE A 25 33.00 11.55 -27.20
CA ILE A 25 31.78 11.87 -27.98
C ILE A 25 30.58 11.04 -27.46
N LEU A 26 30.84 9.84 -26.93
CA LEU A 26 29.86 9.00 -26.24
C LEU A 26 29.27 9.62 -24.97
N ASP A 27 30.04 10.36 -24.19
CA ASP A 27 29.56 11.03 -22.98
C ASP A 27 28.72 12.25 -23.33
N SER A 28 29.13 13.02 -24.34
CA SER A 28 28.32 14.12 -24.90
C SER A 28 26.99 13.62 -25.50
N ILE A 29 27.01 12.48 -26.20
CA ILE A 29 25.79 11.83 -26.71
C ILE A 29 24.91 11.33 -25.55
N LYS A 30 25.49 10.72 -24.51
CA LYS A 30 24.72 10.30 -23.32
C LYS A 30 24.07 11.49 -22.62
N ILE A 31 24.79 12.59 -22.42
CA ILE A 31 24.29 13.81 -21.78
C ILE A 31 23.11 14.41 -22.59
N ALA A 32 23.16 14.36 -23.92
CA ALA A 32 22.08 14.86 -24.78
C ALA A 32 20.87 13.90 -24.87
N VAL A 33 21.11 12.59 -24.97
CA VAL A 33 20.06 11.59 -25.23
C VAL A 33 19.32 11.17 -23.96
N LEU A 34 19.99 11.09 -22.80
CA LEU A 34 19.36 10.63 -21.56
C LEU A 34 18.18 11.50 -21.10
N PRO A 35 18.24 12.85 -21.12
CA PRO A 35 17.09 13.69 -20.78
C PRO A 35 15.92 13.51 -21.76
N ILE A 36 16.20 13.40 -23.05
CA ILE A 36 15.19 13.18 -24.09
C ILE A 36 14.50 11.83 -23.88
N ALA A 37 15.28 10.76 -23.67
CA ALA A 37 14.77 9.43 -23.38
C ALA A 37 13.88 9.43 -22.13
N LYS A 38 14.25 10.13 -21.05
CA LYS A 38 13.43 10.27 -19.83
C LYS A 38 12.08 10.93 -20.13
N VAL A 39 12.07 12.05 -20.86
CA VAL A 39 10.83 12.76 -21.24
C VAL A 39 9.92 11.85 -22.06
N PHE A 40 10.45 11.15 -23.07
CA PHE A 40 9.66 10.20 -23.87
C PHE A 40 9.16 9.02 -23.05
N THR A 41 9.95 8.52 -22.10
CA THR A 41 9.53 7.44 -21.21
C THR A 41 8.38 7.88 -20.30
N MET A 42 8.45 9.10 -19.75
CA MET A 42 7.35 9.69 -18.96
C MET A 42 6.08 9.90 -19.79
N CYS A 43 6.22 10.46 -21.00
CA CYS A 43 5.10 10.65 -21.92
C CYS A 43 4.46 9.32 -22.34
N PHE A 44 5.27 8.30 -22.61
CA PHE A 44 4.79 6.96 -22.94
C PHE A 44 4.10 6.30 -21.74
N LEU A 45 4.65 6.44 -20.53
CA LEU A 45 4.01 5.93 -19.32
C LEU A 45 2.66 6.65 -19.07
N GLY A 46 2.61 7.97 -19.25
CA GLY A 46 1.38 8.75 -19.18
C GLY A 46 0.35 8.34 -20.22
N PHE A 47 0.78 8.07 -21.45
CA PHE A 47 -0.05 7.54 -22.53
C PHE A 47 -0.62 6.15 -22.18
N LEU A 48 0.22 5.24 -21.66
CA LEU A 48 -0.24 3.93 -21.20
C LEU A 48 -1.27 4.05 -20.08
N MET A 49 -1.06 4.97 -19.13
CA MET A 49 -2.00 5.23 -18.04
C MET A 49 -3.32 5.87 -18.49
N ALA A 50 -3.31 6.67 -19.56
CA ALA A 50 -4.50 7.30 -20.14
C ALA A 50 -5.26 6.38 -21.12
N SER A 51 -4.64 5.26 -21.54
CA SER A 51 -5.24 4.30 -22.46
C SER A 51 -6.32 3.49 -21.78
N LYS A 52 -7.52 3.44 -22.39
CA LYS A 52 -8.67 2.65 -21.92
C LYS A 52 -8.39 1.13 -21.80
N TYR A 53 -7.30 0.64 -22.38
CA TYR A 53 -6.94 -0.78 -22.40
C TYR A 53 -5.97 -1.22 -21.28
N VAL A 54 -5.23 -0.29 -20.65
CA VAL A 54 -4.08 -0.64 -19.79
C VAL A 54 -4.19 0.07 -18.45
N ASN A 55 -4.87 -0.58 -17.49
CA ASN A 55 -5.03 -0.10 -16.12
C ASN A 55 -3.78 -0.35 -15.24
N ILE A 56 -2.57 -0.41 -15.82
CA ILE A 56 -1.46 -1.24 -15.28
C ILE A 56 -0.36 -0.50 -14.52
N LEU A 57 -0.45 0.82 -14.32
CA LEU A 57 0.45 1.56 -13.42
C LEU A 57 -0.28 2.73 -12.72
N PRO A 58 -1.11 2.48 -11.69
CA PRO A 58 -1.56 3.49 -10.76
C PRO A 58 -0.33 4.03 -10.07
N ALA A 59 -0.41 5.31 -9.73
CA ALA A 59 0.62 6.08 -9.10
C ALA A 59 1.51 5.21 -8.19
N SER A 60 0.93 4.58 -7.16
CA SER A 60 1.62 3.82 -6.11
C SER A 60 2.68 2.81 -6.60
N GLY A 61 2.48 2.17 -7.75
CA GLY A 61 3.41 1.18 -8.28
C GLY A 61 4.78 1.75 -8.69
N ARG A 62 4.86 3.05 -9.02
CA ARG A 62 6.08 3.68 -9.58
C ARG A 62 7.16 3.91 -8.52
N LYS A 63 6.76 4.37 -7.33
CA LYS A 63 7.66 4.47 -6.16
C LYS A 63 8.10 3.08 -5.68
N LEU A 64 7.21 2.10 -5.79
CA LEU A 64 7.40 0.71 -5.39
C LEU A 64 8.42 -0.02 -6.27
N LEU A 65 8.41 0.25 -7.59
CA LEU A 65 9.38 -0.34 -8.52
C LEU A 65 10.82 0.07 -8.18
N ASN A 66 11.03 1.33 -7.80
CA ASN A 66 12.36 1.87 -7.54
C ASN A 66 12.93 1.42 -6.20
N GLY A 67 12.21 1.67 -5.10
CA GLY A 67 12.72 1.37 -3.75
C GLY A 67 12.92 -0.12 -3.52
N LEU A 68 12.06 -0.96 -4.10
CA LEU A 68 12.19 -2.41 -3.99
C LEU A 68 13.30 -2.94 -4.92
N GLY A 69 13.40 -2.46 -6.16
CA GLY A 69 14.38 -2.94 -7.14
C GLY A 69 15.84 -2.65 -6.77
N GLN A 70 16.12 -1.47 -6.20
CA GLN A 70 17.46 -1.09 -5.76
C GLN A 70 17.91 -1.82 -4.48
N ALA A 71 17.00 -2.04 -3.52
CA ALA A 71 17.34 -2.61 -2.22
C ALA A 71 17.31 -4.15 -2.18
N VAL A 72 16.51 -4.82 -3.02
CA VAL A 72 16.26 -6.27 -2.91
C VAL A 72 17.42 -7.11 -3.43
N THR A 73 17.73 -8.16 -2.67
CA THR A 73 18.46 -9.38 -3.10
C THR A 73 17.72 -10.59 -2.50
N LEU A 74 17.87 -11.79 -3.08
CA LEU A 74 17.22 -13.02 -2.59
C LEU A 74 17.51 -13.31 -1.11
N GLN A 75 18.73 -13.00 -0.66
CA GLN A 75 19.14 -13.17 0.73
C GLN A 75 18.42 -12.19 1.67
N LYS A 76 18.29 -10.91 1.26
CA LYS A 76 17.55 -9.90 2.04
C LYS A 76 16.05 -10.18 2.10
N MET A 77 15.45 -10.77 1.06
CA MET A 77 14.03 -11.15 1.12
C MET A 77 13.74 -12.20 2.19
N LEU A 78 14.65 -13.15 2.39
CA LEU A 78 14.54 -14.13 3.47
C LEU A 78 14.72 -13.47 4.84
N GLU A 79 15.57 -12.46 4.98
CA GLU A 79 15.74 -11.69 6.22
C GLU A 79 14.51 -10.82 6.55
N TRP A 80 13.76 -10.37 5.54
CA TRP A 80 12.60 -9.48 5.70
C TRP A 80 11.25 -10.19 5.81
N TRP A 81 11.25 -11.53 5.91
CA TRP A 81 10.04 -12.36 5.96
C TRP A 81 9.05 -11.93 7.05
N PHE A 82 9.55 -11.37 8.16
CA PHE A 82 8.73 -10.93 9.27
C PHE A 82 7.90 -9.68 8.95
N ILE A 83 8.26 -8.88 7.94
CA ILE A 83 7.45 -7.71 7.53
C ILE A 83 6.03 -8.14 7.10
N PRO A 84 5.86 -9.05 6.13
CA PRO A 84 4.57 -9.67 5.81
C PRO A 84 3.81 -10.19 7.02
N VAL A 85 4.50 -10.90 7.90
CA VAL A 85 3.90 -11.51 9.10
C VAL A 85 3.42 -10.46 10.07
N ASN A 86 4.19 -9.39 10.29
CA ASN A 86 3.82 -8.27 11.13
C ASN A 86 2.55 -7.57 10.62
N VAL A 87 2.41 -7.41 9.30
CA VAL A 87 1.19 -6.85 8.69
C VAL A 87 -0.04 -7.73 8.98
N VAL A 88 0.12 -9.06 8.88
CA VAL A 88 -0.96 -10.02 9.19
C VAL A 88 -1.30 -9.99 10.68
N LEU A 89 -0.30 -10.09 11.56
CA LEU A 89 -0.48 -10.05 13.01
C LEU A 89 -1.09 -8.72 13.48
N GLY A 90 -0.68 -7.60 12.89
CA GLY A 90 -1.27 -6.28 13.13
C GLY A 90 -2.73 -6.21 12.71
N SER A 91 -3.07 -6.78 11.55
CA SER A 91 -4.44 -6.82 11.06
C SER A 91 -5.33 -7.72 11.95
N ILE A 92 -4.81 -8.86 12.41
CA ILE A 92 -5.53 -9.78 13.31
C ILE A 92 -5.74 -9.12 14.68
N SER A 93 -4.65 -8.67 15.33
CA SER A 93 -4.72 -8.04 16.65
C SER A 93 -5.58 -6.77 16.64
N GLY A 94 -5.42 -5.92 15.63
CA GLY A 94 -6.25 -4.74 15.45
C GLY A 94 -7.72 -5.09 15.24
N SER A 95 -8.04 -6.15 14.49
CA SER A 95 -9.43 -6.58 14.30
C SER A 95 -10.03 -7.18 15.57
N ILE A 96 -9.24 -7.87 16.40
CA ILE A 96 -9.67 -8.35 17.73
C ILE A 96 -10.00 -7.15 18.63
N ILE A 97 -9.12 -6.16 18.70
CA ILE A 97 -9.36 -4.92 19.43
C ILE A 97 -10.62 -4.22 18.90
N GLY A 98 -10.74 -4.12 17.58
CA GLY A 98 -11.91 -3.56 16.91
C GLY A 98 -13.22 -4.28 17.26
N PHE A 99 -13.19 -5.61 17.34
CA PHE A 99 -14.33 -6.43 17.75
C PHE A 99 -14.73 -6.16 19.21
N ILE A 100 -13.75 -6.09 20.12
CA ILE A 100 -13.98 -5.77 21.53
C ILE A 100 -14.59 -4.37 21.66
N VAL A 101 -13.99 -3.36 21.02
CA VAL A 101 -14.47 -1.98 21.04
C VAL A 101 -15.87 -1.86 20.45
N ALA A 102 -16.13 -2.49 19.29
CA ALA A 102 -17.45 -2.48 18.67
C ALA A 102 -18.52 -3.15 19.56
N SER A 103 -18.15 -4.22 20.29
CA SER A 103 -19.06 -4.90 21.22
C SER A 103 -19.43 -4.04 22.43
N ILE A 104 -18.49 -3.21 22.92
CA ILE A 104 -18.71 -2.30 24.05
C ILE A 104 -19.55 -1.08 23.61
N VAL A 105 -19.20 -0.48 22.48
CA VAL A 105 -19.79 0.78 22.02
C VAL A 105 -21.13 0.57 21.33
N ARG A 106 -21.34 -0.62 20.75
CA ARG A 106 -22.54 -1.02 20.02
C ARG A 106 -22.89 0.00 18.93
N PRO A 107 -22.09 0.06 17.85
CA PRO A 107 -22.34 0.99 16.75
C PRO A 107 -23.72 0.76 16.15
N PRO A 108 -24.36 1.81 15.60
CA PRO A 108 -25.66 1.67 14.95
C PRO A 108 -25.60 0.68 13.80
N TYR A 109 -26.69 -0.05 13.56
CA TYR A 109 -26.78 -0.94 12.41
C TYR A 109 -26.71 -0.11 11.12
N PRO A 110 -26.00 -0.55 10.06
CA PRO A 110 -25.24 -1.80 9.89
C PRO A 110 -23.71 -1.66 10.12
N PHE A 111 -23.25 -0.74 10.98
CA PHE A 111 -21.84 -0.34 11.07
C PHE A 111 -20.95 -1.17 12.01
N PHE A 112 -21.40 -2.33 12.46
CA PHE A 112 -20.60 -3.19 13.34
C PHE A 112 -19.30 -3.66 12.68
N LYS A 113 -19.39 -4.28 11.49
CA LYS A 113 -18.23 -4.74 10.72
C LYS A 113 -17.36 -3.57 10.25
N PHE A 114 -18.00 -2.46 9.90
CA PHE A 114 -17.33 -1.21 9.54
C PHE A 114 -16.39 -0.73 10.66
N THR A 115 -16.89 -0.72 11.90
CA THR A 115 -16.13 -0.31 13.09
C THR A 115 -14.91 -1.20 13.32
N ILE A 116 -15.08 -2.52 13.19
CA ILE A 116 -13.99 -3.49 13.32
C ILE A 116 -12.89 -3.20 12.30
N VAL A 117 -13.25 -3.05 11.02
CA VAL A 117 -12.31 -2.80 9.93
C VAL A 117 -11.58 -1.46 10.12
N HIS A 118 -12.29 -0.40 10.51
CA HIS A 118 -11.69 0.93 10.64
C HIS A 118 -10.73 1.04 11.84
N ILE A 119 -10.90 0.20 12.87
CA ILE A 119 -9.92 0.05 13.96
C ILE A 119 -8.80 -0.91 13.54
N GLY A 120 -9.13 -2.04 12.92
CA GLY A 120 -8.18 -3.11 12.66
C GLY A 120 -7.19 -2.82 11.54
N ILE A 121 -7.63 -2.12 10.49
CA ILE A 121 -6.85 -1.97 9.26
C ILE A 121 -6.26 -0.57 9.14
N GLY A 122 -4.95 -0.50 9.35
CA GLY A 122 -4.15 0.72 9.22
C GLY A 122 -3.70 1.03 7.80
N ASN A 123 -3.29 2.28 7.60
CA ASN A 123 -2.64 2.70 6.36
C ASN A 123 -1.20 2.19 6.31
N ILE A 124 -1.00 1.02 5.69
CA ILE A 124 0.31 0.34 5.63
C ILE A 124 1.27 0.98 4.60
N GLY A 125 0.78 1.80 3.68
CA GLY A 125 1.57 2.29 2.55
C GLY A 125 1.71 3.80 2.51
N ASN A 126 0.63 4.49 2.17
CA ASN A 126 0.67 5.89 1.75
C ASN A 126 1.22 6.83 2.83
N VAL A 127 0.71 6.72 4.06
CA VAL A 127 1.12 7.60 5.17
C VAL A 127 2.53 7.25 5.68
N PRO A 128 2.89 5.97 5.94
CA PRO A 128 4.26 5.59 6.29
C PRO A 128 5.31 6.06 5.29
N LEU A 129 5.03 5.92 3.99
CA LEU A 129 5.99 6.30 2.93
C LEU A 129 6.26 7.80 2.89
N VAL A 130 5.24 8.61 3.18
CA VAL A 130 5.41 10.07 3.31
C VAL A 130 6.21 10.39 4.56
N LEU A 131 5.87 9.76 5.68
CA LEU A 131 6.50 10.03 6.97
C LEU A 131 7.98 9.67 6.99
N ILE A 132 8.36 8.49 6.45
CA ILE A 132 9.77 8.10 6.32
C ILE A 132 10.53 9.07 5.42
N ALA A 133 9.94 9.47 4.29
CA ALA A 133 10.59 10.43 3.39
C ALA A 133 10.81 11.79 4.08
N ALA A 134 9.85 12.26 4.88
CA ALA A 134 10.00 13.49 5.66
C ALA A 134 11.04 13.34 6.78
N LEU A 135 11.01 12.24 7.53
CA LEU A 135 11.91 11.97 8.65
C LEU A 135 13.35 11.82 8.17
N CYS A 136 13.60 11.05 7.12
CA CYS A 136 14.94 10.81 6.60
C CYS A 136 15.55 12.04 5.93
N ARG A 137 14.74 13.00 5.46
CA ARG A 137 15.22 14.26 4.87
C ARG A 137 15.75 15.23 5.93
N ASP A 138 15.34 15.08 7.19
CA ASP A 138 15.82 15.92 8.28
C ASP A 138 17.31 15.64 8.56
N ALA A 139 18.12 16.70 8.69
CA ALA A 139 19.54 16.58 8.99
C ALA A 139 19.78 15.99 10.40
N SER A 140 18.81 16.12 11.31
CA SER A 140 18.84 15.58 12.67
C SER A 140 18.23 14.18 12.79
N ASN A 141 17.97 13.50 11.67
CA ASN A 141 17.39 12.17 11.71
C ASN A 141 18.29 11.17 12.47
N PRO A 142 17.73 10.31 13.33
CA PRO A 142 18.51 9.40 14.17
C PRO A 142 19.03 8.16 13.41
N PHE A 143 18.61 7.95 12.17
CA PHE A 143 18.93 6.76 11.38
C PHE A 143 20.21 6.91 10.54
N GLY A 144 20.88 8.06 10.64
CA GLY A 144 22.18 8.33 10.04
C GLY A 144 22.06 8.96 8.66
N ASP A 145 22.68 8.33 7.67
CA ASP A 145 22.71 8.84 6.29
C ASP A 145 21.30 8.93 5.69
N SER A 146 20.98 10.09 5.11
CA SER A 146 19.63 10.42 4.61
C SER A 146 19.22 9.52 3.43
N GLU A 147 20.16 9.23 2.53
CA GLU A 147 19.91 8.41 1.34
C GLU A 147 19.66 6.96 1.73
N LYS A 148 20.50 6.42 2.62
CA LYS A 148 20.32 5.07 3.16
C LYS A 148 19.01 4.94 3.96
N CYS A 149 18.72 5.90 4.83
CA CYS A 149 17.47 5.95 5.61
C CYS A 149 16.24 5.90 4.69
N SER A 150 16.21 6.75 3.66
CA SER A 150 15.11 6.83 2.71
C SER A 150 14.96 5.55 1.89
N THR A 151 16.07 4.98 1.43
CA THR A 151 16.10 3.76 0.62
C THR A 151 15.62 2.55 1.42
N ASP A 152 16.21 2.29 2.59
CA ASP A 152 15.87 1.14 3.44
C ASP A 152 14.43 1.26 3.97
N GLY A 153 14.04 2.43 4.48
CA GLY A 153 12.69 2.66 4.99
C GLY A 153 11.62 2.54 3.90
N THR A 154 11.87 3.09 2.70
CA THR A 154 10.96 2.93 1.57
C THR A 154 10.85 1.46 1.13
N ALA A 155 11.97 0.74 1.09
CA ALA A 155 11.99 -0.68 0.74
C ALA A 155 11.18 -1.53 1.72
N TYR A 156 11.39 -1.35 3.03
CA TYR A 156 10.70 -2.11 4.08
C TYR A 156 9.19 -1.88 4.06
N ILE A 157 8.75 -0.63 3.95
CA ILE A 157 7.32 -0.32 3.83
C ILE A 157 6.75 -0.94 2.57
N SER A 158 7.42 -0.73 1.42
CA SER A 158 6.96 -1.24 0.12
C SER A 158 6.84 -2.76 0.09
N PHE A 159 7.76 -3.46 0.76
CA PHE A 159 7.73 -4.91 0.89
C PHE A 159 6.54 -5.42 1.69
N GLY A 160 5.96 -4.63 2.61
CA GLY A 160 4.74 -5.00 3.34
C GLY A 160 3.44 -4.68 2.59
N GLN A 161 3.46 -3.77 1.60
CA GLN A 161 2.24 -3.25 0.97
C GLN A 161 1.44 -4.30 0.20
N TRP A 162 2.09 -5.28 -0.44
CA TRP A 162 1.38 -6.31 -1.20
C TRP A 162 0.49 -7.19 -0.30
N VAL A 163 0.92 -7.47 0.94
CA VAL A 163 0.10 -8.19 1.92
C VAL A 163 -1.09 -7.33 2.35
N GLY A 164 -0.87 -6.04 2.59
CA GLY A 164 -1.95 -5.11 2.90
C GLY A 164 -3.02 -5.05 1.80
N ALA A 165 -2.60 -5.12 0.53
CA ALA A 165 -3.52 -5.20 -0.59
C ALA A 165 -4.31 -6.53 -0.61
N ILE A 166 -3.66 -7.68 -0.37
CA ILE A 166 -4.37 -8.97 -0.24
C ILE A 166 -5.42 -8.91 0.87
N ILE A 167 -5.06 -8.39 2.06
CA ILE A 167 -5.99 -8.23 3.19
C ILE A 167 -7.15 -7.31 2.81
N LEU A 168 -6.89 -6.23 2.08
CA LEU A 168 -7.94 -5.31 1.62
C LEU A 168 -8.97 -6.03 0.71
N TYR A 169 -8.52 -6.76 -0.31
CA TYR A 169 -9.43 -7.37 -1.28
C TYR A 169 -10.09 -8.66 -0.80
N THR A 170 -9.49 -9.36 0.16
CA THR A 170 -10.03 -10.61 0.69
C THR A 170 -10.81 -10.39 1.99
N TYR A 171 -10.27 -9.65 2.94
CA TYR A 171 -10.89 -9.46 4.25
C TYR A 171 -11.76 -8.21 4.28
N VAL A 172 -11.21 -7.02 3.97
CA VAL A 172 -11.95 -5.75 4.08
C VAL A 172 -13.11 -5.69 3.10
N PHE A 173 -12.89 -6.10 1.86
CA PHE A 173 -13.92 -6.11 0.83
C PHE A 173 -15.12 -6.96 1.24
N ASN A 174 -14.89 -8.13 1.88
CA ASN A 174 -15.96 -9.00 2.35
C ASN A 174 -16.60 -8.51 3.66
N MET A 175 -15.83 -7.91 4.56
CA MET A 175 -16.35 -7.34 5.82
C MET A 175 -17.24 -6.12 5.58
N LEU A 176 -16.94 -5.31 4.55
CA LEU A 176 -17.73 -4.15 4.14
C LEU A 176 -18.79 -4.50 3.09
N ALA A 177 -19.12 -5.78 2.91
CA ALA A 177 -20.27 -6.15 2.07
C ALA A 177 -21.56 -5.48 2.60
N PRO A 178 -22.43 -5.00 1.70
CA PRO A 178 -23.69 -4.38 2.11
C PRO A 178 -24.53 -5.38 2.90
N PRO A 179 -25.38 -4.88 3.81
CA PRO A 179 -26.27 -5.73 4.57
C PRO A 179 -27.31 -6.40 3.65
N PRO A 180 -28.04 -7.44 4.11
CA PRO A 180 -29.00 -8.19 3.30
C PRO A 180 -30.08 -7.32 2.63
N GLU A 181 -30.37 -6.16 3.21
CA GLU A 181 -31.32 -5.17 2.68
C GLU A 181 -30.78 -4.39 1.47
N GLY A 182 -29.54 -4.65 1.05
CA GLY A 182 -28.95 -4.18 -0.20
C GLY A 182 -28.24 -2.82 -0.13
N THR A 183 -28.50 -1.99 0.89
CA THR A 183 -27.84 -0.68 1.05
C THR A 183 -27.55 -0.33 2.51
N PHE A 184 -26.55 0.54 2.73
CA PHE A 184 -26.27 1.16 4.03
C PHE A 184 -27.22 2.34 4.34
N ASP A 185 -28.11 2.68 3.40
CA ASP A 185 -29.12 3.71 3.52
C ASP A 185 -30.46 3.12 3.95
N ILE A 186 -30.56 2.76 5.22
CA ILE A 186 -31.83 2.38 5.82
C ILE A 186 -32.53 3.69 6.21
N GLU A 187 -33.60 4.05 5.50
CA GLU A 187 -34.52 5.08 5.97
C GLU A 187 -35.22 4.55 7.22
N ASP A 188 -35.09 5.27 8.34
CA ASP A 188 -35.82 5.01 9.59
C ASP A 188 -37.33 5.19 9.34
N GLY A 189 -37.98 4.17 8.79
CA GLY A 189 -39.35 4.33 8.31
C GLY A 189 -40.22 3.08 8.21
N ASN A 190 -39.68 1.86 8.26
CA ASN A 190 -40.51 0.65 8.38
C ASN A 190 -39.68 -0.53 8.89
N VAL A 191 -39.71 -0.77 10.20
CA VAL A 191 -39.37 -2.07 10.79
C VAL A 191 -40.67 -2.87 10.86
N PRO A 192 -40.92 -3.90 10.04
CA PRO A 192 -42.02 -4.80 10.30
C PRO A 192 -41.58 -5.76 11.41
N ILE A 193 -41.94 -5.42 12.65
CA ILE A 193 -42.10 -6.43 13.69
C ILE A 193 -43.38 -7.20 13.34
N LYS A 194 -43.26 -8.43 12.84
CA LYS A 194 -44.24 -9.50 13.10
C LYS A 194 -43.69 -10.89 12.78
N SER A 195 -43.88 -11.75 13.78
CA SER A 195 -43.58 -13.17 13.92
C SER A 195 -44.39 -14.06 12.95
N PRO A 196 -44.14 -15.39 12.91
CA PRO A 196 -44.21 -16.21 11.70
C PRO A 196 -45.64 -16.60 11.32
N LEU A 197 -45.91 -16.67 10.01
CA LEU A 197 -47.04 -17.43 9.49
C LEU A 197 -46.62 -18.19 8.23
N LYS A 198 -46.81 -19.51 8.31
CA LYS A 198 -46.86 -20.48 7.22
C LYS A 198 -47.73 -19.97 6.08
N ASP A 199 -47.25 -20.11 4.85
CA ASP A 199 -47.89 -20.86 3.76
C ASP A 199 -47.35 -20.37 2.40
N ALA A 200 -46.43 -21.14 1.81
CA ALA A 200 -46.20 -21.15 0.38
C ALA A 200 -45.78 -22.56 -0.07
N PRO A 201 -46.23 -23.05 -1.24
CA PRO A 201 -46.10 -24.45 -1.64
C PRO A 201 -44.68 -24.80 -2.10
N SER A 202 -44.32 -26.05 -1.86
CA SER A 202 -43.10 -26.71 -2.32
C SER A 202 -43.02 -26.77 -3.85
N GLU A 203 -42.00 -26.13 -4.45
CA GLU A 203 -41.48 -26.49 -5.78
C GLU A 203 -40.04 -27.01 -5.66
N GLN A 204 -40.01 -28.32 -5.44
CA GLN A 204 -39.07 -29.32 -5.95
C GLN A 204 -37.72 -28.86 -6.55
N LEU A 205 -36.68 -29.07 -5.75
CA LEU A 205 -35.31 -29.34 -6.20
C LEU A 205 -35.25 -30.76 -6.77
N PRO A 206 -34.77 -31.02 -8.02
CA PRO A 206 -34.62 -32.39 -8.50
C PRO A 206 -33.34 -33.01 -7.94
N LEU A 207 -33.55 -33.97 -7.04
CA LEU A 207 -32.54 -34.90 -6.52
C LEU A 207 -32.41 -36.10 -7.48
N LEU A 208 -31.14 -36.43 -7.75
CA LEU A 208 -30.54 -37.52 -8.52
C LEU A 208 -31.31 -38.85 -8.63
N SER A 209 -31.25 -39.47 -9.81
CA SER A 209 -31.24 -40.93 -9.98
C SER A 209 -30.02 -41.39 -10.78
N HIS A 210 -29.36 -42.39 -10.21
CA HIS A 210 -28.09 -43.02 -10.56
C HIS A 210 -28.25 -43.99 -11.76
N GLU A 211 -27.27 -44.06 -12.67
CA GLU A 211 -26.65 -45.36 -13.02
C GLU A 211 -25.28 -45.21 -13.73
N ASN A 212 -24.24 -45.47 -12.95
CA ASN A 212 -23.04 -46.27 -13.22
C ASN A 212 -22.42 -46.30 -14.63
N VAL A 213 -21.21 -45.74 -14.76
CA VAL A 213 -20.02 -46.54 -15.16
C VAL A 213 -18.80 -46.01 -14.40
N PHE A 214 -18.27 -46.84 -13.50
CA PHE A 214 -16.90 -46.72 -12.99
C PHE A 214 -15.93 -46.79 -14.17
N LYS A 215 -15.19 -45.71 -14.43
CA LYS A 215 -13.86 -45.79 -15.05
C LYS A 215 -12.89 -45.13 -14.10
N GLU A 216 -12.20 -45.96 -13.32
CA GLU A 216 -10.89 -45.61 -12.79
C GLU A 216 -10.00 -45.22 -13.97
N SER A 217 -9.54 -43.98 -13.98
CA SER A 217 -8.34 -43.60 -14.70
C SER A 217 -7.56 -42.69 -13.77
N GLY A 218 -6.35 -43.11 -13.43
CA GLY A 218 -5.48 -42.43 -12.47
C GLY A 218 -5.19 -41.00 -12.92
N ALA A 219 -5.95 -40.04 -12.38
CA ALA A 219 -5.68 -38.63 -12.58
C ALA A 219 -4.28 -38.32 -12.04
N SER A 220 -3.43 -37.82 -12.93
CA SER A 220 -2.06 -37.44 -12.60
C SER A 220 -2.08 -36.40 -11.50
N LYS A 221 -1.12 -36.42 -10.54
CA LYS A 221 -0.98 -35.38 -9.51
C LYS A 221 -1.06 -33.96 -10.09
N LYS A 222 -0.62 -33.79 -11.34
CA LYS A 222 -0.67 -32.53 -12.09
C LYS A 222 -2.09 -32.05 -12.37
N GLU A 223 -3.04 -32.94 -12.70
CA GLU A 223 -4.44 -32.58 -13.00
C GLU A 223 -5.18 -32.16 -11.74
N LYS A 224 -4.99 -32.85 -10.60
CA LYS A 224 -5.55 -32.43 -9.31
C LYS A 224 -4.99 -31.08 -8.83
N ILE A 225 -3.70 -30.83 -9.07
CA ILE A 225 -3.08 -29.53 -8.78
C ILE A 225 -3.64 -28.44 -9.70
N MET A 226 -3.87 -28.76 -10.98
CA MET A 226 -4.40 -27.82 -11.96
C MET A 226 -5.88 -27.50 -11.68
N GLU A 227 -6.69 -28.50 -11.31
CA GLU A 227 -8.07 -28.31 -10.86
C GLU A 227 -8.12 -27.52 -9.55
N PHE A 228 -7.26 -27.82 -8.58
CA PHE A 228 -7.16 -27.02 -7.36
C PHE A 228 -6.76 -25.57 -7.66
N LEU A 229 -5.79 -25.35 -8.57
CA LEU A 229 -5.37 -24.02 -9.01
C LEU A 229 -6.48 -23.28 -9.75
N VAL A 230 -7.28 -23.96 -10.58
CA VAL A 230 -8.41 -23.37 -11.30
C VAL A 230 -9.55 -23.03 -10.33
N LEU A 231 -9.84 -23.91 -9.37
CA LEU A 231 -10.85 -23.68 -8.33
C LEU A 231 -10.40 -22.56 -7.38
N LEU A 232 -9.11 -22.48 -7.07
CA LEU A 232 -8.48 -21.37 -6.36
C LEU A 232 -8.56 -20.08 -7.19
N TYR A 233 -8.27 -20.14 -8.50
CA TYR A 233 -8.31 -19.00 -9.43
C TYR A 233 -9.72 -18.39 -9.54
N ASP A 234 -10.75 -19.23 -9.64
CA ASP A 234 -12.15 -18.81 -9.71
C ASP A 234 -12.68 -18.30 -8.36
N LYS A 235 -12.35 -18.99 -7.25
CA LYS A 235 -12.73 -18.54 -5.89
C LYS A 235 -12.06 -17.23 -5.49
N LEU A 236 -10.82 -16.98 -5.92
CA LEU A 236 -10.07 -15.76 -5.58
C LEU A 236 -10.35 -14.57 -6.50
N LYS A 237 -11.11 -14.74 -7.60
CA LYS A 237 -11.29 -13.69 -8.62
C LYS A 237 -9.97 -12.98 -8.94
N LEU A 238 -8.96 -13.72 -9.42
CA LEU A 238 -7.56 -13.23 -9.52
C LEU A 238 -7.39 -11.90 -10.28
N LYS A 239 -8.31 -11.55 -11.19
CA LYS A 239 -8.39 -10.23 -11.83
C LYS A 239 -8.53 -9.05 -10.85
N GLN A 240 -9.07 -9.27 -9.65
CA GLN A 240 -9.20 -8.26 -8.59
C GLN A 240 -7.95 -8.19 -7.68
N ILE A 241 -7.20 -9.30 -7.55
CA ILE A 241 -5.98 -9.40 -6.73
C ILE A 241 -4.73 -9.00 -7.51
N LEU A 242 -4.69 -9.18 -8.84
CA LEU A 242 -3.62 -8.72 -9.72
C LEU A 242 -3.71 -7.22 -9.96
N GLN A 243 -3.62 -6.49 -8.86
CA GLN A 243 -3.63 -5.07 -8.90
C GLN A 243 -2.26 -4.55 -9.31
N PRO A 244 -2.23 -3.47 -10.07
CA PRO A 244 -0.98 -2.97 -10.60
C PRO A 244 0.13 -2.68 -9.56
N PRO A 245 -0.14 -2.21 -8.31
CA PRO A 245 0.91 -2.09 -7.31
C PRO A 245 1.52 -3.44 -6.94
N ILE A 246 0.72 -4.51 -6.86
CA ILE A 246 1.21 -5.86 -6.57
C ILE A 246 2.05 -6.38 -7.74
N ILE A 247 1.60 -6.19 -8.99
CA ILE A 247 2.37 -6.56 -10.18
C ILE A 247 3.70 -5.80 -10.21
N ALA A 248 3.66 -4.50 -9.94
CA ALA A 248 4.85 -3.66 -9.83
C ALA A 248 5.80 -4.14 -8.71
N SER A 249 5.28 -4.49 -7.52
CA SER A 249 6.08 -5.07 -6.42
C SER A 249 6.77 -6.35 -6.86
N ILE A 250 6.01 -7.29 -7.43
CA ILE A 250 6.52 -8.61 -7.85
C ILE A 250 7.55 -8.46 -8.96
N LEU A 251 7.29 -7.59 -9.94
CA LEU A 251 8.23 -7.28 -11.01
C LEU A 251 9.52 -6.67 -10.46
N ALA A 252 9.46 -5.63 -9.62
CA ALA A 252 10.68 -5.05 -9.05
C ALA A 252 11.46 -6.04 -8.18
N MET A 253 10.75 -6.89 -7.43
CA MET A 253 11.36 -7.94 -6.63
C MET A 253 12.09 -8.94 -7.53
N PHE A 254 11.48 -9.37 -8.64
CA PHE A 254 12.09 -10.27 -9.62
C PHE A 254 13.29 -9.62 -10.32
N LEU A 255 13.15 -8.37 -10.79
CA LEU A 255 14.22 -7.62 -11.46
C LEU A 255 15.40 -7.35 -10.51
N GLY A 256 15.13 -7.05 -9.24
CA GLY A 256 16.15 -6.81 -8.21
C GLY A 256 16.81 -8.09 -7.69
N ALA A 257 16.09 -9.21 -7.66
CA ALA A 257 16.61 -10.50 -7.22
C ALA A 257 17.71 -11.05 -8.14
N ILE A 258 17.65 -10.75 -9.44
CA ILE A 258 18.63 -11.21 -10.44
C ILE A 258 19.79 -10.19 -10.51
N PRO A 259 21.02 -10.53 -10.09
CA PRO A 259 22.13 -9.57 -9.99
C PRO A 259 22.51 -8.91 -11.32
N PHE A 260 22.42 -9.66 -12.42
CA PHE A 260 22.65 -9.13 -13.76
C PHE A 260 21.62 -8.07 -14.15
N LEU A 261 20.34 -8.35 -13.91
CA LEU A 261 19.23 -7.47 -14.28
C LEU A 261 19.20 -6.21 -13.40
N LYS A 262 19.56 -6.36 -12.12
CA LYS A 262 19.79 -5.25 -11.19
C LYS A 262 20.89 -4.30 -11.66
N ARG A 263 22.02 -4.84 -12.12
CA ARG A 263 23.12 -4.03 -12.67
C ARG A 263 22.76 -3.35 -13.99
N LEU A 264 21.88 -3.95 -14.78
CA LEU A 264 21.45 -3.43 -16.08
C LEU A 264 20.39 -2.32 -15.98
N ILE A 265 19.52 -2.37 -14.96
CA ILE A 265 18.35 -1.49 -14.85
C ILE A 265 18.47 -0.47 -13.70
N PHE A 266 18.96 -0.88 -12.53
CA PHE A 266 18.83 -0.08 -11.29
C PHE A 266 20.11 0.67 -10.86
N THR A 267 21.24 0.45 -11.53
CA THR A 267 22.53 1.09 -11.21
C THR A 267 22.68 2.42 -11.96
N SER A 268 23.21 3.46 -11.32
CA SER A 268 23.29 4.82 -11.88
C SER A 268 24.03 4.92 -13.22
N ASP A 269 25.03 4.06 -13.45
CA ASP A 269 25.79 3.98 -14.71
C ASP A 269 25.21 3.01 -15.75
N ALA A 270 24.04 2.42 -15.47
CA ALA A 270 23.48 1.36 -16.30
C ALA A 270 22.83 1.90 -17.59
N PRO A 271 22.91 1.16 -18.71
CA PRO A 271 22.37 1.61 -19.99
C PRO A 271 20.84 1.79 -20.00
N LEU A 272 20.10 1.08 -19.14
CA LEU A 272 18.65 1.23 -18.99
C LEU A 272 18.23 2.10 -17.81
N PHE A 273 19.18 2.78 -17.14
CA PHE A 273 18.89 3.59 -15.97
C PHE A 273 17.89 4.72 -16.25
N PHE A 274 17.78 5.20 -17.50
CA PHE A 274 16.78 6.20 -17.89
C PHE A 274 15.33 5.79 -17.56
N PHE A 275 15.02 4.49 -17.60
CA PHE A 275 13.70 3.97 -17.24
C PHE A 275 13.47 4.03 -15.73
N THR A 276 14.48 3.60 -14.97
CA THR A 276 14.48 3.66 -13.50
C THR A 276 14.37 5.11 -13.04
N ASP A 277 15.22 5.99 -13.56
CA ASP A 277 15.24 7.42 -13.25
C ASP A 277 13.90 8.10 -13.53
N SER A 278 13.24 7.73 -14.64
CA SER A 278 11.88 8.18 -14.93
C SER A 278 10.87 7.71 -13.86
N CYS A 279 11.00 6.48 -13.36
CA CYS A 279 10.19 5.98 -12.26
C CYS A 279 10.51 6.65 -10.93
N ILE A 280 11.77 7.05 -10.68
CA ILE A 280 12.19 7.81 -9.48
C ILE A 280 11.47 9.15 -9.45
N ILE A 281 11.66 9.97 -10.48
CA ILE A 281 11.05 11.31 -10.57
C ILE A 281 9.53 11.24 -10.38
N LEU A 282 8.92 10.25 -11.01
CA LEU A 282 7.50 10.05 -10.99
C LEU A 282 6.96 9.46 -9.68
N GLY A 283 7.81 8.73 -8.94
CA GLY A 283 7.56 8.25 -7.58
C GLY A 283 7.74 9.34 -6.52
N GLU A 284 8.65 10.28 -6.72
CA GLU A 284 8.86 11.46 -5.86
C GLU A 284 7.70 12.46 -5.98
N ALA A 285 7.33 12.84 -7.21
CA ALA A 285 6.20 13.74 -7.49
C ALA A 285 4.85 13.19 -7.00
N MET A 286 4.82 11.90 -6.71
CA MET A 286 3.63 11.18 -6.30
C MET A 286 3.28 11.33 -4.83
N ILE A 287 4.30 11.52 -3.99
CA ILE A 287 4.14 11.72 -2.55
C ILE A 287 3.20 12.92 -2.30
N PRO A 288 3.44 14.12 -2.87
CA PRO A 288 2.50 15.24 -2.72
C PRO A 288 1.14 14.99 -3.40
N CYS A 289 1.09 14.31 -4.55
CA CYS A 289 -0.18 13.98 -5.20
C CYS A 289 -1.07 13.06 -4.34
N ILE A 290 -0.51 12.04 -3.68
CA ILE A 290 -1.23 11.18 -2.74
C ILE A 290 -1.76 11.99 -1.55
N LEU A 291 -0.98 12.92 -1.03
CA LEU A 291 -1.40 13.79 0.08
C LEU A 291 -2.55 14.72 -0.33
N LEU A 292 -2.49 15.30 -1.53
CA LEU A 292 -3.57 16.12 -2.08
C LEU A 292 -4.82 15.29 -2.37
N ALA A 293 -4.68 14.09 -2.94
CA ALA A 293 -5.80 13.18 -3.17
C ALA A 293 -6.43 12.70 -1.86
N LEU A 294 -5.61 12.44 -0.83
CA LEU A 294 -6.09 12.16 0.52
C LEU A 294 -6.92 13.34 1.03
N GLY A 295 -6.41 14.57 0.94
CA GLY A 295 -7.17 15.78 1.28
C GLY A 295 -8.49 15.90 0.54
N GLY A 296 -8.53 15.58 -0.76
CA GLY A 296 -9.74 15.55 -1.57
C GLY A 296 -10.76 14.49 -1.14
N ASN A 297 -10.30 13.29 -0.74
CA ASN A 297 -11.18 12.22 -0.23
C ASN A 297 -11.81 12.58 1.13
N LEU A 298 -11.28 13.57 1.83
CA LEU A 298 -11.79 14.06 3.11
C LEU A 298 -12.80 15.20 2.95
N VAL A 299 -13.05 15.66 1.72
CA VAL A 299 -13.87 16.86 1.45
C VAL A 299 -15.35 16.66 1.77
N GLU A 300 -15.86 15.43 1.73
CA GLU A 300 -17.25 15.12 2.15
C GLU A 300 -17.47 15.29 3.67
N GLY A 301 -16.39 15.50 4.43
CA GLY A 301 -16.40 16.24 5.69
C GLY A 301 -17.04 15.57 6.92
N PRO A 302 -16.95 16.23 8.09
CA PRO A 302 -17.32 15.69 9.41
C PRO A 302 -18.83 15.78 9.76
N GLY A 303 -19.70 16.16 8.82
CA GLY A 303 -21.01 16.72 9.14
C GLY A 303 -22.24 15.80 9.09
N SER A 304 -22.16 14.60 8.49
CA SER A 304 -23.37 13.80 8.23
C SER A 304 -23.17 12.29 8.33
N SER A 305 -22.38 11.81 9.31
CA SER A 305 -22.24 10.38 9.52
C SER A 305 -23.36 9.81 10.40
N LYS A 306 -23.92 8.68 9.97
CA LYS A 306 -24.92 7.90 10.71
C LYS A 306 -24.29 7.12 11.88
N LEU A 307 -22.96 7.04 11.96
CA LEU A 307 -22.23 6.33 13.03
C LEU A 307 -22.46 6.94 14.42
N GLY A 308 -22.69 8.26 14.47
CA GLY A 308 -22.76 9.04 15.71
C GLY A 308 -21.38 9.28 16.35
N LEU A 309 -21.28 10.37 17.13
CA LEU A 309 -20.03 10.82 17.76
C LEU A 309 -19.40 9.75 18.67
N ARG A 310 -20.21 8.99 19.39
CA ARG A 310 -19.74 7.93 20.30
C ARG A 310 -18.95 6.85 19.55
N THR A 311 -19.47 6.39 18.42
CA THR A 311 -18.81 5.37 17.59
C THR A 311 -17.55 5.92 16.95
N THR A 312 -17.60 7.14 16.40
CA THR A 312 -16.42 7.77 15.80
C THR A 312 -15.30 7.97 16.82
N ALA A 313 -15.62 8.48 18.03
CA ALA A 313 -14.65 8.62 19.11
C ALA A 313 -14.04 7.27 19.52
N ALA A 314 -14.85 6.21 19.58
CA ALA A 314 -14.36 4.87 19.88
C ALA A 314 -13.44 4.31 18.79
N ILE A 315 -13.72 4.56 17.51
CA ILE A 315 -12.85 4.16 16.41
C ILE A 315 -11.49 4.87 16.52
N ILE A 316 -11.51 6.19 16.76
CA ILE A 316 -10.30 7.00 16.93
C ILE A 316 -9.47 6.47 18.11
N PHE A 317 -10.09 6.28 19.27
CA PHE A 317 -9.42 5.77 20.46
C PHE A 317 -8.87 4.35 20.24
N GLY A 318 -9.70 3.45 19.71
CA GLY A 318 -9.30 2.07 19.43
C GLY A 318 -8.09 2.03 18.50
N ARG A 319 -8.14 2.77 17.39
CA ARG A 319 -7.07 2.76 16.39
C ARG A 319 -5.80 3.44 16.87
N LEU A 320 -5.91 4.63 17.45
CA LEU A 320 -4.76 5.49 17.73
C LEU A 320 -4.15 5.27 19.12
N VAL A 321 -4.87 4.59 20.03
CA VAL A 321 -4.40 4.39 21.41
C VAL A 321 -4.31 2.91 21.79
N LEU A 322 -5.27 2.07 21.39
CA LEU A 322 -5.27 0.65 21.79
C LEU A 322 -4.46 -0.26 20.87
N VAL A 323 -4.48 -0.03 19.55
CA VAL A 323 -3.72 -0.85 18.59
C VAL A 323 -2.19 -0.70 18.75
N PRO A 324 -1.62 0.51 18.95
CA PRO A 324 -0.16 0.66 19.00
C PRO A 324 0.55 -0.09 20.14
N PRO A 325 0.01 -0.15 21.38
CA PRO A 325 0.55 -1.02 22.44
C PRO A 325 0.61 -2.49 22.06
N ALA A 326 -0.43 -3.01 21.39
CA ALA A 326 -0.45 -4.39 20.92
C ALA A 326 0.64 -4.62 19.87
N GLY A 327 0.81 -3.67 18.95
CA GLY A 327 1.90 -3.67 17.98
C GLY A 327 3.29 -3.65 18.62
N LEU A 328 3.49 -2.81 19.64
CA LEU A 328 4.71 -2.78 20.43
C LEU A 328 4.99 -4.14 21.08
N GLY A 329 3.97 -4.78 21.67
CA GLY A 329 4.07 -6.13 22.22
C GLY A 329 4.48 -7.18 21.16
N ILE A 330 3.88 -7.14 19.98
CA ILE A 330 4.19 -8.05 18.87
C ILE A 330 5.65 -7.89 18.42
N VAL A 331 6.09 -6.65 18.17
CA VAL A 331 7.43 -6.39 17.64
C VAL A 331 8.50 -6.67 18.69
N THR A 332 8.27 -6.29 19.96
CA THR A 332 9.23 -6.58 21.05
C THR A 332 9.36 -8.08 21.31
N LEU A 333 8.26 -8.84 21.22
CA LEU A 333 8.31 -10.30 21.31
C LEU A 333 9.09 -10.90 20.14
N ALA A 334 8.84 -10.45 18.92
CA ALA A 334 9.58 -10.91 17.74
C ALA A 334 11.08 -10.61 17.82
N ASP A 335 11.45 -9.46 18.38
CA ASP A 335 12.85 -9.09 18.62
C ASP A 335 13.50 -10.04 19.63
N LYS A 336 12.82 -10.34 20.75
CA LYS A 336 13.31 -11.29 21.77
C LYS A 336 13.43 -12.72 21.25
N LEU A 337 12.58 -13.12 20.30
CA LEU A 337 12.64 -14.42 19.64
C LEU A 337 13.70 -14.49 18.53
N GLY A 338 14.38 -13.38 18.23
CA GLY A 338 15.42 -13.31 17.20
C GLY A 338 14.89 -13.35 15.77
N PHE A 339 13.61 -13.00 15.56
CA PHE A 339 13.01 -12.97 14.21
C PHE A 339 13.36 -11.72 13.41
N LEU A 340 13.90 -10.69 14.07
CA LEU A 340 14.26 -9.41 13.45
C LEU A 340 15.76 -9.37 13.15
N PRO A 341 16.19 -8.74 12.04
CA PRO A 341 17.61 -8.52 11.75
C PRO A 341 18.32 -7.79 12.90
N ALA A 342 19.45 -8.35 13.35
CA ALA A 342 20.23 -7.78 14.44
C ALA A 342 20.78 -6.41 14.06
N GLY A 343 20.67 -5.42 14.96
CA GLY A 343 21.21 -4.07 14.77
C GLY A 343 20.46 -3.16 13.79
N ASP A 344 19.48 -3.67 13.02
CA ASP A 344 18.69 -2.83 12.12
C ASP A 344 17.57 -2.09 12.87
N LYS A 345 17.86 -0.83 13.23
CA LYS A 345 16.89 0.04 13.92
C LYS A 345 15.80 0.56 12.99
N MET A 346 16.10 0.76 11.71
CA MET A 346 15.12 1.21 10.71
C MET A 346 14.06 0.12 10.49
N PHE A 347 14.48 -1.14 10.42
CA PHE A 347 13.58 -2.28 10.28
C PHE A 347 12.61 -2.35 11.47
N ARG A 348 13.13 -2.31 12.71
CA ARG A 348 12.30 -2.28 13.93
C ARG A 348 11.35 -1.09 13.94
N PHE A 349 11.84 0.09 13.57
CA PHE A 349 11.03 1.31 13.50
C PHE A 349 9.87 1.16 12.51
N VAL A 350 10.13 0.67 11.30
CA VAL A 350 9.08 0.45 10.28
C VAL A 350 8.02 -0.54 10.75
N LEU A 351 8.41 -1.63 11.42
CA LEU A 351 7.46 -2.60 11.97
C LEU A 351 6.54 -1.99 13.04
N LEU A 352 7.11 -1.20 13.95
CA LEU A 352 6.35 -0.47 14.97
C LEU A 352 5.45 0.59 14.32
N LEU A 353 5.98 1.30 13.32
CA LEU A 353 5.28 2.37 12.64
C LEU A 353 3.98 1.87 12.02
N GLN A 354 3.99 0.68 11.38
CA GLN A 354 2.79 0.06 10.79
C GLN A 354 1.60 -0.04 11.75
N HIS A 355 1.83 -0.22 13.04
CA HIS A 355 0.77 -0.35 14.06
C HIS A 355 0.20 0.99 14.54
N THR A 356 0.95 2.09 14.38
CA THR A 356 0.52 3.45 14.75
C THR A 356 -0.21 4.21 13.66
N MET A 357 -0.24 3.66 12.46
CA MET A 357 -0.84 4.35 11.33
C MET A 357 -2.33 4.56 11.52
N PRO A 358 -2.88 5.71 11.04
CA PRO A 358 -4.32 5.93 11.02
C PRO A 358 -4.99 4.87 10.15
N THR A 359 -6.33 4.84 10.22
CA THR A 359 -7.14 3.94 9.41
C THR A 359 -6.79 4.02 7.92
N SER A 360 -6.81 2.87 7.25
CA SER A 360 -6.50 2.77 5.83
C SER A 360 -7.43 3.61 4.97
N VAL A 361 -6.84 4.53 4.20
CA VAL A 361 -7.54 5.32 3.17
C VAL A 361 -8.16 4.41 2.11
N LEU A 362 -7.50 3.29 1.80
CA LEU A 362 -8.01 2.31 0.85
C LEU A 362 -9.25 1.58 1.41
N SER A 363 -9.32 1.34 2.71
CA SER A 363 -10.54 0.81 3.34
C SER A 363 -11.71 1.79 3.20
N GLY A 364 -11.45 3.10 3.30
CA GLY A 364 -12.47 4.11 3.03
C GLY A 364 -12.91 4.15 1.57
N ALA A 365 -11.98 4.00 0.62
CA ALA A 365 -12.34 3.86 -0.80
C ALA A 365 -13.21 2.62 -1.06
N VAL A 366 -12.92 1.49 -0.41
CA VAL A 366 -13.78 0.29 -0.47
C VAL A 366 -15.15 0.57 0.16
N ALA A 367 -15.22 1.29 1.27
CA ALA A 367 -16.49 1.70 1.87
C ALA A 367 -17.33 2.58 0.92
N SER A 368 -16.69 3.50 0.19
CA SER A 368 -17.36 4.31 -0.84
C SER A 368 -17.94 3.44 -1.97
N LEU A 369 -17.19 2.44 -2.44
CA LEU A 369 -17.68 1.47 -3.44
C LEU A 369 -18.85 0.61 -2.91
N ARG A 370 -18.99 0.49 -1.60
CA ARG A 370 -20.00 -0.32 -0.92
C ARG A 370 -21.21 0.49 -0.44
N GLY A 371 -21.24 1.79 -0.69
CA GLY A 371 -22.37 2.67 -0.36
C GLY A 371 -22.32 3.30 1.05
N CYS A 372 -21.21 3.19 1.79
CA CYS A 372 -21.00 3.88 3.08
C CYS A 372 -19.82 4.88 3.04
N GLY A 373 -19.64 5.53 1.88
CA GLY A 373 -18.52 6.46 1.64
C GLY A 373 -18.52 7.69 2.54
N LYS A 374 -19.69 8.28 2.80
CA LYS A 374 -19.84 9.47 3.67
C LYS A 374 -19.39 9.18 5.10
N ASP A 375 -19.79 8.03 5.64
CA ASP A 375 -19.40 7.58 6.98
C ASP A 375 -17.90 7.29 7.07
N ALA A 376 -17.34 6.65 6.04
CA ALA A 376 -15.90 6.43 5.94
C ALA A 376 -15.11 7.74 5.85
N ALA A 377 -15.55 8.70 5.03
CA ALA A 377 -14.91 10.00 4.89
C ALA A 377 -14.90 10.77 6.22
N ALA A 378 -16.01 10.78 6.96
CA ALA A 378 -16.10 11.42 8.27
C ALA A 378 -15.15 10.78 9.30
N VAL A 379 -15.10 9.44 9.36
CA VAL A 379 -14.16 8.74 10.26
C VAL A 379 -12.72 9.00 9.86
N LEU A 380 -12.39 8.89 8.57
CA LEU A 380 -11.05 9.16 8.07
C LEU A 380 -10.62 10.59 8.39
N PHE A 381 -11.50 11.58 8.24
CA PHE A 381 -11.20 12.98 8.57
C PHE A 381 -10.76 13.13 10.02
N TRP A 382 -11.59 12.68 10.96
CA TRP A 382 -11.27 12.81 12.39
C TRP A 382 -10.08 11.97 12.81
N VAL A 383 -9.98 10.72 12.35
CA VAL A 383 -8.84 9.85 12.65
C VAL A 383 -7.53 10.48 12.18
N HIS A 384 -7.49 11.07 10.98
CA HIS A 384 -6.25 11.70 10.47
C HIS A 384 -5.89 12.98 11.23
N ILE A 385 -6.87 13.78 11.69
CA ILE A 385 -6.60 14.94 12.55
C ILE A 385 -5.99 14.50 13.88
N PHE A 386 -6.60 13.55 14.58
CA PHE A 386 -6.08 13.08 15.87
C PHE A 386 -4.80 12.25 15.72
N ALA A 387 -4.58 11.64 14.56
CA ALA A 387 -3.35 10.90 14.27
C ALA A 387 -2.11 11.79 14.31
N VAL A 388 -2.22 13.09 13.98
CA VAL A 388 -1.08 14.03 14.08
C VAL A 388 -0.49 14.00 15.49
N PHE A 389 -1.34 14.08 16.52
CA PHE A 389 -0.91 14.09 17.91
C PHE A 389 -0.52 12.70 18.40
N SER A 390 -1.35 11.69 18.12
CA SER A 390 -1.10 10.32 18.58
C SER A 390 0.18 9.74 17.96
N MET A 391 0.33 9.82 16.64
CA MET A 391 1.53 9.31 15.96
C MET A 391 2.78 10.02 16.43
N ALA A 392 2.75 11.35 16.65
CA ALA A 392 3.90 12.06 17.19
C ALA A 392 4.33 11.48 18.54
N GLY A 393 3.38 11.25 19.46
CA GLY A 393 3.67 10.63 20.75
C GLY A 393 4.26 9.22 20.63
N TRP A 394 3.68 8.37 19.77
CA TRP A 394 4.21 7.02 19.55
C TRP A 394 5.57 7.00 18.86
N ILE A 395 5.80 7.88 17.88
CA ILE A 395 7.10 7.97 17.19
C ILE A 395 8.17 8.40 18.18
N VAL A 396 7.91 9.40 19.03
CA VAL A 396 8.84 9.81 20.09
C VAL A 396 9.17 8.63 21.01
N LEU A 397 8.14 7.88 21.45
CA LEU A 397 8.35 6.67 22.25
C LEU A 397 9.20 5.64 21.51
N TYR A 398 8.92 5.37 20.25
CA TYR A 398 9.65 4.37 19.45
C TYR A 398 11.10 4.77 19.23
N LEU A 399 11.38 6.04 18.97
CA LEU A 399 12.74 6.53 18.84
C LEU A 399 13.50 6.38 20.17
N HIS A 400 12.89 6.72 21.30
CA HIS A 400 13.48 6.51 22.63
C HIS A 400 13.70 5.04 23.00
N LEU A 401 12.92 4.11 22.45
CA LEU A 401 13.11 2.68 22.69
C LEU A 401 14.22 2.08 21.79
N LEU A 402 14.50 2.71 20.65
CA LEU A 402 15.47 2.22 19.66
C LEU A 402 16.87 2.84 19.81
N PHE A 403 16.96 4.04 20.37
CA PHE A 403 18.19 4.81 20.58
C PHE A 403 18.32 5.18 22.05
#